data_AF-A0A9Q4QS30-F1
#
_entry.id   AF-A0A9Q4QS30-F1
#
_cell.length_a   1.000
_cell.length_b   1.000
_cell.length_c   1.000
_cell.angle_alpha   90.00
_cell.angle_beta   90.00
_cell.angle_gamma   90.00
#
_symmetry.space_group_name_H-M   'P 1'
#
loop_
_entity.id
_entity.type
_entity.pdbx_description
1 polymer ?
#
loop_
_entity_poly.entity_id
_entity_poly.type
_entity_poly.pdbx_seq_one_letter_code
_entity_poly.pdbx_strand_id
1 'polypeptide(L)'
;MNTANTFKKLLKLCGLIVISLLMVFGAFISCGIIYIKEKAQRDAIAQKIKESNEILMLQSDDSSYKRCFKFDKELYATGLLHGIIIFHFNNFLYISGVEKSPSKPHEPRSSTVTIGVFGKYLSKENYINSITKEDPSKQVKVIGKYKDLRLYTFANSFYSATDKNEIFFIEYKADDGQPKNKEERIHELKLIIDFLEAHTIPCQGES
;
A
#
# COMPACT_ATOMS: atom_id res chain seq x y z
N MET A 1 -11.18 -37.87 52.93
CA MET A 1 -11.27 -37.50 51.50
C MET A 1 -11.86 -36.09 51.42
N ASN A 2 -11.05 -35.07 51.13
CA ASN A 2 -11.44 -33.65 51.27
C ASN A 2 -12.13 -33.13 49.99
N THR A 3 -13.30 -33.68 49.69
CA THR A 3 -14.14 -33.41 48.51
C THR A 3 -14.47 -31.92 48.33
N ALA A 4 -14.63 -31.16 49.43
CA ALA A 4 -14.89 -29.73 49.38
C ALA A 4 -13.73 -28.91 48.79
N ASN A 5 -12.48 -29.26 49.11
CA ASN A 5 -11.30 -28.57 48.59
C ASN A 5 -11.02 -28.92 47.13
N THR A 6 -11.32 -30.15 46.71
CA THR A 6 -11.19 -30.58 45.31
C THR A 6 -12.22 -29.89 44.41
N PHE A 7 -13.46 -29.75 44.88
CA PHE A 7 -14.52 -29.06 44.14
C PHE A 7 -14.24 -27.56 44.00
N LYS A 8 -13.73 -26.91 45.06
CA LYS A 8 -13.34 -25.50 45.03
C LYS A 8 -12.14 -25.22 44.10
N LYS A 9 -11.20 -26.16 44.00
CA LYS A 9 -10.09 -26.09 43.02
C LYS A 9 -10.59 -26.30 41.58
N LEU A 10 -11.53 -27.23 41.37
CA LEU A 10 -12.13 -27.48 40.05
C LEU A 10 -12.93 -26.27 39.55
N LEU A 11 -13.75 -25.66 40.41
CA LEU A 11 -14.50 -24.43 40.09
C LEU A 11 -13.58 -23.25 39.74
N LYS A 12 -12.47 -23.08 40.47
CA LYS A 12 -11.46 -22.05 40.13
C LYS A 12 -10.79 -22.33 38.78
N LEU A 13 -10.51 -23.59 38.46
CA LEU A 13 -9.92 -23.98 37.18
C LEU A 13 -10.90 -23.75 36.02
N CYS A 14 -12.17 -24.14 36.17
CA CYS A 14 -13.21 -23.88 35.18
C CYS A 14 -13.46 -22.39 34.97
N GLY A 15 -13.48 -21.60 36.05
CA GLY A 15 -13.59 -20.14 35.96
C GLY A 15 -12.45 -19.49 35.18
N LEU A 16 -11.21 -19.93 35.43
CA LEU A 16 -10.04 -19.45 34.67
C LEU A 16 -10.12 -19.84 33.19
N ILE A 17 -10.53 -21.08 32.88
CA ILE A 17 -10.67 -21.56 31.50
C ILE A 17 -11.71 -20.74 30.73
N VAL A 18 -12.88 -20.48 31.34
CA VAL A 18 -13.95 -19.68 30.72
C VAL A 18 -13.50 -18.25 30.48
N ILE A 19 -12.80 -17.63 31.43
CA ILE A 19 -12.27 -16.26 31.27
C ILE A 19 -11.22 -16.21 30.14
N SER A 20 -10.31 -17.19 30.07
CA SER A 20 -9.34 -17.27 28.98
C SER A 20 -10.00 -17.52 27.62
N LEU A 21 -11.04 -18.36 27.54
CA LEU A 21 -11.79 -18.56 26.31
C LEU A 21 -12.48 -17.26 25.85
N LEU A 22 -13.15 -16.55 26.76
CA LEU A 22 -13.84 -15.29 26.46
C LEU A 22 -12.89 -14.20 25.97
N MET A 23 -11.69 -14.10 26.55
CA MET A 23 -10.66 -13.17 26.08
C MET A 23 -10.16 -13.52 24.66
N VAL A 24 -9.97 -14.81 24.37
CA VAL A 24 -9.54 -15.28 23.05
C VAL A 24 -10.63 -15.04 21.99
N PHE A 25 -11.88 -15.41 22.26
CA PHE A 25 -13.00 -15.15 21.34
C PHE A 25 -13.26 -13.64 21.14
N GLY A 26 -13.14 -12.83 22.20
CA GLY A 26 -13.25 -11.38 22.09
C GLY A 26 -12.21 -10.76 21.16
N ALA A 27 -10.96 -11.21 21.23
CA ALA A 27 -9.88 -10.75 20.35
C ALA A 27 -10.09 -11.19 18.89
N PHE A 28 -10.58 -12.42 18.65
CA PHE A 28 -10.90 -12.89 17.29
C PHE A 28 -12.07 -12.13 16.67
N ILE A 29 -13.10 -11.82 17.45
CA ILE A 29 -14.26 -11.04 16.98
C ILE A 29 -13.83 -9.59 16.69
N SER A 30 -13.00 -8.98 17.53
CA SER A 30 -12.53 -7.61 17.28
C SER A 30 -11.64 -7.50 16.04
N CYS A 31 -10.70 -8.43 15.84
CA CYS A 31 -9.86 -8.47 14.65
C CYS A 31 -10.67 -8.75 13.38
N GLY A 32 -11.66 -9.66 13.45
CA GLY A 32 -12.55 -9.97 12.33
C GLY A 32 -13.42 -8.77 11.90
N ILE A 33 -13.97 -8.02 12.86
CA ILE A 33 -14.78 -6.81 12.57
C ILE A 33 -13.93 -5.70 11.95
N ILE A 34 -12.69 -5.49 12.43
CA ILE A 34 -11.77 -4.50 11.86
C ILE A 34 -11.45 -4.87 10.40
N TYR A 35 -11.10 -6.13 10.14
CA TYR A 35 -10.80 -6.61 8.79
C TYR A 35 -11.99 -6.43 7.81
N ILE A 36 -13.21 -6.76 8.23
CA ILE A 36 -14.41 -6.58 7.41
C ILE A 36 -14.65 -5.11 7.09
N LYS A 37 -14.51 -4.22 8.07
CA LYS A 37 -14.72 -2.78 7.89
C LYS A 37 -13.68 -2.17 6.96
N GLU A 38 -12.41 -2.55 7.12
CA GLU A 38 -11.35 -2.11 6.21
C GLU A 38 -11.63 -2.58 4.78
N LYS A 39 -11.95 -3.87 4.59
CA LYS A 39 -12.24 -4.42 3.26
C LYS A 39 -13.40 -3.71 2.57
N ALA A 40 -14.52 -3.50 3.27
CA ALA A 40 -15.67 -2.78 2.72
C ALA A 40 -15.32 -1.34 2.30
N GLN A 41 -14.44 -0.67 3.05
CA GLN A 41 -13.98 0.68 2.71
C GLN A 41 -13.01 0.68 1.51
N ARG A 42 -12.13 -0.33 1.39
CA ARG A 42 -11.29 -0.53 0.20
C ARG A 42 -12.13 -0.73 -1.06
N ASP A 43 -13.13 -1.61 -0.97
CA ASP A 43 -14.05 -1.92 -2.07
C ASP A 43 -14.83 -0.68 -2.50
N ALA A 44 -15.30 0.14 -1.55
CA ALA A 44 -15.98 1.41 -1.83
C ALA A 44 -15.07 2.45 -2.52
N ILE A 45 -13.80 2.56 -2.13
CA ILE A 45 -12.84 3.47 -2.78
C ILE A 45 -12.53 2.98 -4.20
N ALA A 46 -12.29 1.68 -4.37
CA ALA A 46 -12.05 1.08 -5.68
C ALA A 46 -13.24 1.29 -6.63
N GLN A 47 -14.47 1.18 -6.10
CA GLN A 47 -15.69 1.39 -6.87
C GLN A 47 -15.88 2.87 -7.25
N LYS A 48 -15.62 3.82 -6.34
CA LYS A 48 -15.66 5.26 -6.66
C LYS A 48 -14.69 5.65 -7.77
N ILE A 49 -13.46 5.13 -7.72
CA ILE A 49 -12.44 5.39 -8.74
C ILE A 49 -12.85 4.77 -10.09
N LYS A 50 -13.51 3.60 -10.08
CA LYS A 50 -13.99 2.93 -11.30
C LYS A 50 -15.16 3.66 -11.98
N GLU A 51 -16.02 4.32 -11.21
CA GLU A 51 -17.28 4.88 -11.71
C GLU A 51 -17.19 6.33 -12.17
N SER A 52 -16.10 7.04 -11.84
CA SER A 52 -16.04 8.49 -12.01
C SER A 52 -14.71 8.97 -12.59
N ASN A 53 -14.75 9.99 -13.45
CA ASN A 53 -13.58 10.80 -13.83
C ASN A 53 -13.11 11.67 -12.63
N GLU A 54 -13.20 11.16 -11.40
CA GLU A 54 -12.95 11.91 -10.19
C GLU A 54 -11.47 12.23 -10.03
N ILE A 55 -11.24 13.40 -9.45
CA ILE A 55 -9.92 13.82 -8.99
C ILE A 55 -9.56 12.92 -7.82
N LEU A 56 -8.50 12.15 -7.97
CA LEU A 56 -7.90 11.44 -6.87
C LEU A 56 -7.11 12.44 -6.01
N MET A 57 -7.39 12.50 -4.72
CA MET A 57 -6.58 13.27 -3.78
C MET A 57 -5.89 12.32 -2.79
N LEU A 58 -4.56 12.35 -2.79
CA LEU A 58 -3.72 11.83 -1.71
C LEU A 58 -3.50 12.95 -0.71
N GLN A 59 -3.83 12.72 0.55
CA GLN A 59 -3.65 13.68 1.62
C GLN A 59 -3.00 13.00 2.83
N SER A 60 -1.97 13.62 3.37
CA SER A 60 -1.35 13.15 4.62
C SER A 60 -2.18 13.59 5.83
N ASP A 61 -1.82 13.14 7.03
CA ASP A 61 -2.47 13.64 8.25
C ASP A 61 -2.23 15.14 8.48
N ASP A 62 -1.13 15.69 7.93
CA ASP A 62 -0.97 17.13 7.72
C ASP A 62 -1.74 17.52 6.46
N SER A 63 -2.84 18.25 6.64
CA SER A 63 -3.73 18.66 5.55
C SER A 63 -3.07 19.57 4.53
N SER A 64 -1.93 20.19 4.87
CA SER A 64 -1.13 20.99 3.95
C SER A 64 -0.43 20.15 2.89
N TYR A 65 -0.16 18.87 3.17
CA TYR A 65 0.41 17.94 2.21
C TYR A 65 -0.67 17.17 1.48
N LYS A 66 -1.00 17.65 0.27
CA LYS A 66 -1.93 17.01 -0.65
C LYS A 66 -1.35 16.92 -2.07
N ARG A 67 -1.64 15.83 -2.76
CA ARG A 67 -1.34 15.62 -4.18
C ARG A 67 -2.59 15.12 -4.89
N CYS A 68 -2.91 15.73 -6.03
CA CYS A 68 -4.10 15.39 -6.78
C CYS A 68 -3.77 14.89 -8.18
N PHE A 69 -4.52 13.88 -8.61
CA PHE A 69 -4.33 13.22 -9.90
C PHE A 69 -5.65 13.11 -10.62
N LYS A 70 -5.59 13.14 -11.95
CA LYS A 70 -6.72 12.83 -12.81
C LYS A 70 -6.28 11.80 -13.84
N PHE A 71 -6.82 10.60 -13.72
CA PHE A 71 -6.51 9.47 -14.59
C PHE A 71 -7.66 9.20 -15.56
N ASP A 72 -7.35 8.54 -16.68
CA ASP A 72 -8.37 7.97 -17.56
C ASP A 72 -9.08 6.79 -16.87
N LYS A 73 -10.37 6.59 -17.16
CA LYS A 73 -11.28 5.64 -16.47
C LYS A 73 -10.81 4.18 -16.44
N GLU A 74 -9.88 3.80 -17.31
CA GLU A 74 -9.47 2.41 -17.50
C GLU A 74 -8.45 1.93 -16.45
N LEU A 75 -7.94 2.83 -15.60
CA LEU A 75 -6.99 2.48 -14.55
C LEU A 75 -7.69 1.92 -13.30
N TYR A 76 -7.39 0.67 -12.98
CA TYR A 76 -7.89 0.02 -11.77
C TYR A 76 -7.06 0.44 -10.55
N ALA A 77 -7.73 1.02 -9.57
CA ALA A 77 -7.15 1.41 -8.29
C ALA A 77 -7.84 0.65 -7.14
N THR A 78 -7.07 0.24 -6.14
CA THR A 78 -7.60 -0.26 -4.87
C THR A 78 -7.15 0.69 -3.76
N GLY A 79 -8.10 1.35 -3.11
CA GLY A 79 -7.77 2.17 -1.94
C GLY A 79 -7.33 1.28 -0.80
N LEU A 80 -6.32 1.69 -0.02
CA LEU A 80 -6.13 1.25 1.36
C LEU A 80 -6.45 2.39 2.33
N LEU A 81 -6.81 2.04 3.57
CA LEU A 81 -6.93 3.03 4.64
C LEU A 81 -5.55 3.63 4.99
N HIS A 82 -5.58 4.86 5.48
CA HIS A 82 -4.45 5.62 6.06
C HIS A 82 -3.43 6.19 5.05
N GLY A 83 -3.92 6.92 4.03
CA GLY A 83 -3.04 7.73 3.16
C GLY A 83 -2.34 6.97 2.03
N ILE A 84 -2.51 5.66 1.93
CA ILE A 84 -1.95 4.86 0.83
C ILE A 84 -3.05 4.49 -0.15
N ILE A 85 -2.91 4.90 -1.41
CA ILE A 85 -3.80 4.43 -2.48
C ILE A 85 -2.99 3.53 -3.39
N ILE A 86 -3.22 2.22 -3.27
CA ILE A 86 -2.50 1.26 -4.11
C ILE A 86 -3.14 1.28 -5.49
N PHE A 87 -2.36 1.72 -6.47
CA PHE A 87 -2.71 1.48 -7.86
C PHE A 87 -2.15 0.13 -8.28
N HIS A 88 -2.96 -0.62 -9.01
CA HIS A 88 -2.48 -1.83 -9.65
C HIS A 88 -2.52 -1.59 -11.15
N PHE A 89 -1.45 -0.99 -11.66
CA PHE A 89 -1.27 -0.76 -13.08
C PHE A 89 -0.86 -2.06 -13.76
N ASN A 90 -1.82 -2.83 -14.26
CA ASN A 90 -1.54 -4.15 -14.84
C ASN A 90 -0.72 -4.13 -16.14
N ASN A 91 -0.20 -2.99 -16.62
CA ASN A 91 0.65 -2.97 -17.81
C ASN A 91 1.61 -1.77 -17.84
N PHE A 92 2.91 -2.05 -17.85
CA PHE A 92 3.94 -1.04 -18.08
C PHE A 92 3.94 -0.50 -19.52
N LEU A 93 3.52 -1.30 -20.50
CA LEU A 93 3.42 -0.87 -21.90
C LEU A 93 2.40 0.26 -22.07
N TYR A 94 1.34 0.28 -21.26
CA TYR A 94 0.41 1.41 -21.20
C TYR A 94 1.08 2.66 -20.61
N ILE A 95 1.79 2.52 -19.48
CA ILE A 95 2.52 3.64 -18.83
C ILE A 95 3.56 4.26 -19.78
N SER A 96 4.25 3.42 -20.56
CA SER A 96 5.24 3.86 -21.55
C SER A 96 4.62 4.36 -22.87
N GLY A 97 3.28 4.36 -23.00
CA GLY A 97 2.56 4.81 -24.19
C GLY A 97 2.65 3.87 -25.40
N VAL A 98 3.23 2.68 -25.22
CA VAL A 98 3.30 1.62 -26.25
C VAL A 98 1.91 1.04 -26.51
N GLU A 99 1.14 0.81 -25.44
CA GLU A 99 -0.26 0.41 -25.54
C GLU A 99 -1.19 1.59 -25.26
N LYS A 100 -2.34 1.61 -25.95
CA LYS A 100 -3.35 2.67 -25.81
C LYS A 100 -4.37 2.41 -24.70
N SER A 101 -4.41 1.19 -24.17
CA SER A 101 -5.33 0.76 -23.12
C SER A 101 -4.58 -0.07 -22.07
N PRO A 102 -4.95 -0.02 -20.78
CA PRO A 102 -4.36 -0.88 -19.76
C PRO A 102 -4.83 -2.34 -19.92
N SER A 103 -4.00 -3.29 -19.47
CA SER A 103 -4.35 -4.71 -19.40
C SER A 103 -5.43 -5.01 -18.36
N LYS A 104 -6.12 -6.14 -18.52
CA LYS A 104 -7.11 -6.58 -17.53
C LYS A 104 -6.40 -7.01 -16.23
N PRO A 105 -7.05 -6.85 -15.06
CA PRO A 105 -6.54 -7.40 -13.80
C PRO A 105 -6.21 -8.90 -13.90
N HIS A 106 -5.08 -9.29 -13.31
CA HIS A 106 -4.59 -10.68 -13.23
C HIS A 106 -4.14 -11.31 -14.55
N GLU A 107 -3.92 -10.52 -15.60
CA GLU A 107 -3.25 -11.03 -16.82
C GLU A 107 -1.76 -11.33 -16.56
N PRO A 108 -1.18 -12.33 -17.25
CA PRO A 108 0.24 -12.61 -17.17
C PRO A 108 1.07 -11.38 -17.54
N ARG A 109 2.19 -11.16 -16.83
CA ARG A 109 3.12 -10.04 -16.99
C ARG A 109 2.62 -8.69 -16.45
N SER A 110 1.77 -8.70 -15.44
CA SER A 110 1.36 -7.48 -14.76
C SER A 110 2.54 -6.87 -13.98
N SER A 111 2.74 -5.58 -14.19
CA SER A 111 3.50 -4.75 -13.26
C SER A 111 2.56 -4.27 -12.16
N THR A 112 3.09 -3.90 -10.99
CA THR A 112 2.30 -3.19 -9.97
C THR A 112 3.03 -1.92 -9.59
N VAL A 113 2.33 -0.79 -9.66
CA VAL A 113 2.84 0.51 -9.21
C VAL A 113 1.97 1.05 -8.11
N THR A 114 2.48 1.01 -6.89
CA THR A 114 1.82 1.62 -5.72
C THR A 114 2.22 3.09 -5.62
N ILE A 115 1.28 3.97 -5.30
CA ILE A 115 1.59 5.35 -4.89
C ILE A 115 0.96 5.62 -3.54
N GLY A 116 1.54 6.50 -2.75
CA GLY A 116 0.97 6.75 -1.43
C GLY A 116 1.59 7.94 -0.74
N VAL A 117 0.94 8.35 0.34
CA VAL A 117 1.48 9.29 1.30
C VAL A 117 1.59 8.61 2.66
N PHE A 118 2.77 8.69 3.24
CA PHE A 118 3.02 8.26 4.60
C PHE A 118 2.28 9.19 5.56
N GLY A 119 1.47 8.61 6.44
CA GLY A 119 0.76 9.32 7.51
C GLY A 119 1.54 9.32 8.83
N LYS A 120 0.96 9.92 9.86
CA LYS A 120 1.45 9.94 11.24
C LYS A 120 1.63 8.53 11.81
N TYR A 121 0.80 7.58 11.40
CA TYR A 121 0.82 6.20 11.90
C TYR A 121 1.75 5.27 11.12
N LEU A 122 2.13 5.64 9.89
CA LEU A 122 3.02 4.86 9.05
C LEU A 122 4.07 5.81 8.46
N SER A 123 5.21 5.94 9.15
CA SER A 123 6.37 6.65 8.61
C SER A 123 7.12 5.76 7.62
N LYS A 124 7.85 6.39 6.70
CA LYS A 124 8.80 5.69 5.82
C LYS A 124 9.76 4.81 6.62
N GLU A 125 10.25 5.30 7.76
CA GLU A 125 11.17 4.54 8.62
C GLU A 125 10.50 3.26 9.14
N ASN A 126 9.27 3.34 9.66
CA ASN A 126 8.52 2.17 10.11
C ASN A 126 8.27 1.18 8.97
N TYR A 127 7.95 1.68 7.78
CA TYR A 127 7.73 0.89 6.58
C TYR A 127 9.00 0.19 6.08
N ILE A 128 10.13 0.90 6.03
CA ILE A 128 11.44 0.32 5.71
C ILE A 128 11.83 -0.73 6.74
N ASN A 129 11.62 -0.42 8.03
CA ASN A 129 11.95 -1.31 9.12
C ASN A 129 11.10 -2.58 9.11
N SER A 130 9.82 -2.53 8.73
CA SER A 130 9.00 -3.74 8.60
C SER A 130 9.52 -4.63 7.48
N ILE A 131 9.86 -4.08 6.31
CA ILE A 131 10.41 -4.84 5.19
C ILE A 131 11.76 -5.46 5.56
N THR A 132 12.64 -4.67 6.20
CA THR A 132 13.99 -5.13 6.57
C THR A 132 13.95 -6.17 7.69
N LYS A 133 12.95 -6.12 8.59
CA LYS A 133 12.73 -7.16 9.61
C LYS A 133 12.24 -8.47 9.00
N GLU A 134 11.35 -8.41 8.01
CA GLU A 134 10.88 -9.59 7.29
C GLU A 134 11.99 -10.24 6.46
N ASP A 135 12.89 -9.42 5.89
CA ASP A 135 14.03 -9.91 5.12
C ASP A 135 15.25 -8.96 5.24
N PRO A 136 16.20 -9.29 6.12
CA PRO A 136 17.40 -8.47 6.38
C PRO A 136 18.29 -8.26 5.15
N SER A 137 18.15 -9.09 4.11
CA SER A 137 18.90 -8.95 2.86
C SER A 137 18.36 -7.82 1.97
N LYS A 138 17.14 -7.33 2.23
CA LYS A 138 16.46 -6.27 1.47
C LYS A 138 16.76 -4.87 1.99
N GLN A 139 18.03 -4.58 2.27
CA GLN A 139 18.43 -3.24 2.68
C GLN A 139 18.13 -2.21 1.58
N VAL A 140 17.61 -1.06 2.01
CA VAL A 140 17.29 0.06 1.12
C VAL A 140 18.58 0.71 0.64
N LYS A 141 18.73 0.84 -0.68
CA LYS A 141 19.86 1.56 -1.28
C LYS A 141 19.36 2.74 -2.07
N VAL A 142 19.99 3.90 -1.89
CA VAL A 142 19.78 5.06 -2.76
C VAL A 142 20.46 4.75 -4.10
N ILE A 143 19.70 4.83 -5.18
CA ILE A 143 20.19 4.53 -6.53
C ILE A 143 20.28 5.77 -7.43
N GLY A 144 19.78 6.91 -6.96
CA GLY A 144 19.92 8.18 -7.65
C GLY A 144 18.82 9.18 -7.31
N LYS A 145 18.63 10.13 -8.22
CA LYS A 145 17.55 11.12 -8.19
C LYS A 145 16.97 11.26 -9.59
N TYR A 146 15.69 11.59 -9.66
CA TYR A 146 15.03 11.96 -10.91
C TYR A 146 13.96 13.01 -10.61
N LYS A 147 14.07 14.17 -11.27
CA LYS A 147 13.31 15.38 -10.93
C LYS A 147 13.45 15.68 -9.42
N ASP A 148 12.35 15.97 -8.73
CA ASP A 148 12.35 16.27 -7.29
C ASP A 148 12.26 15.03 -6.40
N LEU A 149 12.43 13.83 -6.97
CA LEU A 149 12.33 12.56 -6.25
C LEU A 149 13.70 11.91 -6.05
N ARG A 150 13.92 11.35 -4.85
CA ARG A 150 15.05 10.46 -4.57
C ARG A 150 14.63 9.03 -4.91
N LEU A 151 15.50 8.29 -5.61
CA LEU A 151 15.23 6.93 -6.04
C LEU A 151 15.90 5.93 -5.11
N TYR A 152 15.21 4.82 -4.82
CA TYR A 152 15.66 3.74 -3.97
C TYR A 152 15.39 2.38 -4.60
N THR A 153 16.06 1.36 -4.08
CA THR A 153 15.76 -0.04 -4.36
C THR A 153 15.71 -0.84 -3.07
N PHE A 154 14.76 -1.78 -3.01
CA PHE A 154 14.53 -2.71 -1.91
C PHE A 154 14.74 -4.13 -2.46
N ALA A 155 15.99 -4.60 -2.46
CA ALA A 155 16.39 -5.80 -3.22
C ALA A 155 16.23 -5.65 -4.74
N ASN A 156 16.67 -6.67 -5.49
CA ASN A 156 16.86 -6.56 -6.96
C ASN A 156 15.58 -6.33 -7.77
N SER A 157 14.37 -6.48 -7.19
CA SER A 157 13.09 -6.44 -7.90
C SER A 157 12.12 -5.34 -7.47
N PHE A 158 12.44 -4.56 -6.43
CA PHE A 158 11.61 -3.43 -6.00
C PHE A 158 12.38 -2.12 -6.14
N TYR A 159 11.75 -1.18 -6.83
CA TYR A 159 12.30 0.14 -7.11
C TYR A 159 11.29 1.16 -6.62
N SER A 160 11.76 2.21 -5.96
CA SER A 160 10.86 3.22 -5.41
C SER A 160 11.40 4.63 -5.56
N ALA A 161 10.52 5.61 -5.43
CA ALA A 161 10.86 7.00 -5.41
C ALA A 161 10.15 7.69 -4.24
N THR A 162 10.82 8.64 -3.57
CA THR A 162 10.19 9.47 -2.54
C THR A 162 10.46 10.94 -2.79
N ASP A 163 9.53 11.79 -2.39
CA ASP A 163 9.77 13.23 -2.40
C ASP A 163 10.79 13.65 -1.33
N LYS A 164 11.20 14.92 -1.36
CA LYS A 164 12.21 15.47 -0.45
C LYS A 164 11.82 15.36 1.03
N ASN A 165 10.51 15.42 1.33
CA ASN A 165 9.98 15.33 2.69
C ASN A 165 9.80 13.87 3.12
N GLU A 166 10.00 12.92 2.19
CA GLU A 166 9.82 11.49 2.41
C GLU A 166 8.39 11.13 2.85
N ILE A 167 7.42 11.92 2.38
CA ILE A 167 5.99 11.75 2.65
C ILE A 167 5.34 11.04 1.47
N PHE A 168 5.52 11.53 0.25
CA PHE A 168 4.99 10.86 -0.94
C PHE A 168 5.96 9.82 -1.45
N PHE A 169 5.44 8.66 -1.80
CA PHE A 169 6.22 7.59 -2.36
C PHE A 169 5.54 6.95 -3.57
N ILE A 170 6.37 6.40 -4.44
CA ILE A 170 6.01 5.57 -5.58
C ILE A 170 6.79 4.28 -5.41
N GLU A 171 6.15 3.14 -5.53
CA GLU A 171 6.78 1.83 -5.52
C GLU A 171 6.42 1.08 -6.78
N TYR A 172 7.44 0.60 -7.45
CA TYR A 172 7.35 -0.24 -8.62
C TYR A 172 7.84 -1.63 -8.27
N LYS A 173 6.89 -2.58 -8.29
CA LYS A 173 7.19 -4.00 -8.25
C LYS A 173 6.98 -4.57 -9.64
N ALA A 174 8.08 -5.05 -10.21
CA ALA A 174 8.03 -5.71 -11.48
C ALA A 174 7.74 -7.21 -11.30
N ASP A 175 6.49 -7.60 -11.57
CA ASP A 175 6.06 -9.00 -11.56
C ASP A 175 5.87 -9.54 -13.00
N ASP A 176 6.57 -8.93 -13.98
CA ASP A 176 6.45 -9.28 -15.39
C ASP A 176 7.09 -10.63 -15.78
N GLY A 177 7.75 -11.30 -14.83
CA GLY A 177 8.44 -12.58 -15.01
C GLY A 177 9.63 -12.51 -15.97
N GLN A 178 10.04 -11.31 -16.40
CA GLN A 178 11.17 -11.11 -17.30
C GLN A 178 12.41 -10.72 -16.51
N PRO A 179 13.55 -11.40 -16.74
CA PRO A 179 14.82 -10.93 -16.21
C PRO A 179 15.16 -9.61 -16.88
N LYS A 180 15.19 -8.54 -16.09
CA LYS A 180 15.58 -7.19 -16.53
C LYS A 180 16.73 -6.71 -15.69
N ASN A 181 17.63 -5.95 -16.29
CA ASN A 181 18.78 -5.40 -15.59
C ASN A 181 18.36 -4.17 -14.75
N LYS A 182 19.29 -3.69 -13.92
CA LYS A 182 19.04 -2.58 -13.01
C LYS A 182 18.71 -1.28 -13.75
N GLU A 183 19.40 -1.02 -14.85
CA GLU A 183 19.26 0.18 -15.67
C GLU A 183 17.87 0.25 -16.31
N GLU A 184 17.39 -0.87 -16.83
CA GLU A 184 16.03 -1.03 -17.35
C GLU A 184 15.01 -0.73 -16.26
N ARG A 185 15.12 -1.34 -15.08
CA ARG A 185 14.17 -1.08 -13.98
C ARG A 185 14.17 0.38 -13.52
N ILE A 186 15.33 1.02 -13.49
CA ILE A 186 15.43 2.46 -13.20
C ILE A 186 14.74 3.29 -14.29
N HIS A 187 14.91 2.93 -15.57
CA HIS A 187 14.24 3.59 -16.67
C HIS A 187 12.72 3.44 -16.59
N GLU A 188 12.22 2.26 -16.25
CA GLU A 188 10.79 2.01 -16.02
C GLU A 188 10.23 2.86 -14.88
N LEU A 189 10.95 2.94 -13.76
CA LEU A 189 10.58 3.82 -12.64
C LEU A 189 10.49 5.29 -13.08
N LYS A 190 11.40 5.77 -13.94
CA LYS A 190 11.35 7.13 -14.48
C LYS A 190 10.12 7.37 -15.35
N LEU A 191 9.77 6.41 -16.20
CA LEU A 191 8.57 6.49 -17.03
C LEU A 191 7.29 6.53 -16.19
N ILE A 192 7.25 5.76 -15.10
CA ILE A 192 6.16 5.84 -14.12
C ILE A 192 6.07 7.23 -13.48
N ILE A 193 7.21 7.82 -13.09
CA ILE A 193 7.25 9.17 -12.53
C ILE A 193 6.73 10.20 -13.55
N ASP A 194 7.19 10.11 -14.80
CA ASP A 194 6.75 10.99 -15.89
C ASP A 194 5.25 10.87 -16.15
N PHE A 195 4.73 9.64 -16.16
CA PHE A 195 3.30 9.37 -16.29
C PHE A 195 2.51 10.03 -15.16
N LEU A 196 2.90 9.82 -13.90
CA LEU A 196 2.18 10.38 -12.75
C LEU A 196 2.21 11.91 -12.75
N GLU A 197 3.32 12.52 -13.15
CA GLU A 197 3.44 13.97 -13.27
C GLU A 197 2.52 14.54 -14.34
N ALA A 198 2.43 13.89 -15.51
CA ALA A 198 1.51 14.30 -16.57
C ALA A 198 0.03 14.24 -16.15
N HIS A 199 -0.30 13.38 -15.18
CA HIS A 199 -1.65 13.24 -14.62
C HIS A 199 -1.84 14.00 -13.31
N THR A 200 -0.80 14.70 -12.82
CA THR A 200 -0.89 15.52 -11.61
C THR A 200 -1.61 16.82 -11.94
N ILE A 201 -2.60 17.17 -11.13
CA ILE A 201 -3.37 18.41 -11.26
C ILE A 201 -3.38 19.18 -9.93
N PRO A 202 -3.65 20.50 -9.94
CA PRO A 202 -3.88 21.25 -8.71
C PRO A 202 -5.01 20.64 -7.89
N CYS A 203 -4.81 20.50 -6.58
CA CYS A 203 -5.88 20.10 -5.67
C CYS A 203 -6.90 21.23 -5.52
N GLN A 204 -8.16 20.97 -5.90
CA GLN A 204 -9.27 21.91 -5.70
C GLN A 204 -9.95 21.64 -4.34
N GLY A 205 -10.21 22.68 -3.55
CA GLY A 205 -10.78 22.62 -2.21
C GLY A 205 -9.97 23.44 -1.20
N GLU A 206 -10.66 24.24 -0.38
CA GLU A 206 -10.06 25.19 0.57
C GLU A 206 -9.15 24.52 1.61
N SER A 207 -8.24 25.35 2.12
CA SER A 207 -7.17 25.03 3.07
C SER A 207 -7.72 24.83 4.48
#